data_AF-A0A550C7B0-F1
#
_entry.id   AF-A0A550C7B0-F1
#
_cell.length_a   1.000
_cell.length_b   1.000
_cell.length_c   1.000
_cell.angle_alpha   90.00
_cell.angle_beta   90.00
_cell.angle_gamma   90.00
#
_symmetry.space_group_name_H-M   'P 1'
#
loop_
_entity.id
_entity.type
_entity.pdbx_description
1 polymer ?
#
loop_
_entity_poly.entity_id
_entity_poly.type
_entity_poly.pdbx_seq_one_letter_code
_entity_poly.pdbx_strand_id
1 'polypeptide(L)'
;MTSAGEEQYYAVALMDAFIAHIPETWTVGFLYDIACQIHASAVKHKLFEGYLHRLRFAVSVFHAYGHDWPCQLVYHPRKRVGFGLTDGEGCERFWYSISRLIPYLRVAGVGGLHIVRCLLTHLQFYLRQYTLNSQFNYATMNSLEGAAAWIARKRGLLRAKQRDSQTQLDECGNIGKRPKFLREQWRLQIAHQMQEAPRKSQRGQTGAVLTSR
;
A
#
# COMPACT_ATOMS: atom_id res chain seq x y z
N MET A 1 -7.95 18.20 13.32
CA MET A 1 -7.47 17.77 11.98
C MET A 1 -8.05 18.74 10.97
N THR A 2 -7.24 19.70 10.52
CA THR A 2 -7.67 20.86 9.68
C THR A 2 -7.14 20.77 8.26
N SER A 3 -6.40 19.71 7.92
CA SER A 3 -5.90 19.43 6.57
C SER A 3 -6.67 18.28 5.95
N ALA A 4 -6.99 18.42 4.66
CA ALA A 4 -7.64 17.39 3.85
C ALA A 4 -6.58 16.64 3.04
N GLY A 5 -6.61 15.31 3.08
CA GLY A 5 -5.75 14.43 2.29
C GLY A 5 -5.08 13.32 3.11
N GLU A 6 -4.60 12.28 2.44
CA GLU A 6 -3.66 11.32 3.02
C GLU A 6 -2.31 12.01 3.22
N GLU A 7 -2.06 12.51 4.43
CA GLU A 7 -0.82 13.20 4.71
C GLU A 7 0.33 12.21 4.89
N GLN A 8 1.35 12.34 4.04
CA GLN A 8 2.49 11.42 3.97
C GLN A 8 3.22 11.25 5.32
N TYR A 9 3.17 12.25 6.22
CA TYR A 9 3.86 12.20 7.50
C TYR A 9 3.31 11.12 8.45
N TYR A 10 2.03 10.76 8.36
CA TYR A 10 1.47 9.68 9.17
C TYR A 10 2.09 8.34 8.79
N ALA A 11 2.20 8.07 7.49
CA ALA A 11 2.85 6.86 7.00
C ALA A 11 4.33 6.82 7.40
N VAL A 12 5.05 7.95 7.33
CA VAL A 12 6.45 8.04 7.75
C VAL A 12 6.61 7.73 9.24
N ALA A 13 5.85 8.38 10.11
CA ALA A 13 5.93 8.18 11.55
C ALA A 13 5.59 6.74 11.97
N LEU A 14 4.59 6.13 11.32
CA LEU A 14 4.24 4.73 11.55
C LEU A 14 5.38 3.79 11.14
N MET A 15 6.07 4.08 10.03
CA MET A 15 7.20 3.28 9.58
C MET A 15 8.42 3.39 10.49
N ASP A 16 8.72 4.59 11.00
CA ASP A 16 9.80 4.79 11.97
C ASP A 16 9.53 3.99 13.25
N ALA A 17 8.30 4.05 13.76
CA ALA A 17 7.88 3.26 14.91
C ALA A 17 7.95 1.75 14.63
N PHE A 18 7.48 1.29 13.47
CA PHE A 18 7.49 -0.13 13.11
C PHE A 18 8.91 -0.68 12.96
N ILE A 19 9.80 0.03 12.28
CA ILE A 19 11.19 -0.39 12.02
C ILE A 19 11.99 -0.53 13.32
N ALA A 20 11.72 0.31 14.32
CA ALA A 20 12.35 0.23 15.63
C ALA A 20 12.05 -1.09 16.39
N HIS A 21 11.00 -1.82 16.00
CA HIS A 21 10.55 -3.04 16.68
C HIS A 21 10.80 -4.33 15.89
N ILE A 22 11.46 -4.26 14.73
CA ILE A 22 11.76 -5.44 13.92
C ILE A 22 13.27 -5.63 13.66
N PRO A 23 13.75 -6.87 13.48
CA PRO A 23 15.17 -7.13 13.28
C PRO A 23 15.75 -6.38 12.08
N GLU A 24 16.98 -5.87 12.21
CA GLU A 24 17.66 -5.10 11.14
C GLU A 24 17.87 -5.89 9.85
N THR A 25 17.93 -7.22 9.94
CA THR A 25 18.12 -8.12 8.80
C THR A 25 16.87 -8.27 7.93
N TRP A 26 15.71 -7.80 8.38
CA TRP A 26 14.45 -7.98 7.67
C TRP A 26 14.28 -6.97 6.54
N THR A 27 13.83 -7.46 5.39
CA THR A 27 13.31 -6.65 4.28
C THR A 27 11.81 -6.44 4.48
N VAL A 28 11.33 -5.22 4.27
CA VAL A 28 9.94 -4.82 4.55
C VAL A 28 9.24 -4.42 3.26
N GLY A 29 8.12 -5.08 2.98
CA GLY A 29 7.19 -4.68 1.93
C GLY A 29 6.26 -3.57 2.42
N PHE A 30 6.37 -2.39 1.85
CA PHE A 30 5.54 -1.23 2.12
C PHE A 30 4.45 -1.12 1.04
N LEU A 31 3.20 -1.43 1.41
CA LEU A 31 2.02 -1.31 0.56
C LEU A 31 1.21 -0.09 0.99
N TYR A 32 1.01 0.84 0.07
CA TYR A 32 0.21 2.04 0.30
C TYR A 32 -0.31 2.59 -1.03
N ASP A 33 -1.48 3.22 -1.02
CA ASP A 33 -2.13 3.71 -2.23
C ASP A 33 -1.23 4.67 -3.01
N ILE A 34 -0.55 5.58 -2.31
CA ILE A 34 0.42 6.51 -2.88
C ILE A 34 1.88 6.10 -2.64
N ALA A 35 2.17 4.80 -2.49
CA ALA A 35 3.54 4.32 -2.22
C ALA A 35 4.58 4.79 -3.25
N CYS A 36 4.19 4.98 -4.51
CA CYS A 36 5.08 5.53 -5.54
C CYS A 36 5.51 6.98 -5.25
N GLN A 37 4.58 7.81 -4.75
CA GLN A 37 4.85 9.19 -4.38
C GLN A 37 5.68 9.26 -3.09
N ILE A 38 5.40 8.38 -2.12
CA ILE A 38 6.19 8.25 -0.90
C ILE A 38 7.63 7.84 -1.23
N HIS A 39 7.83 6.86 -2.11
CA HIS A 39 9.17 6.44 -2.52
C HIS A 39 9.95 7.59 -3.18
N ALA A 40 9.31 8.33 -4.11
CA ALA A 40 9.92 9.50 -4.73
C ALA A 40 10.28 10.58 -3.69
N SER A 41 9.39 10.82 -2.73
CA SER A 41 9.61 11.78 -1.65
C SER A 41 10.72 11.32 -0.70
N ALA A 42 10.81 10.03 -0.42
CA ALA A 42 11.87 9.46 0.42
C ALA A 42 13.25 9.66 -0.18
N VAL A 43 13.41 9.44 -1.49
CA VAL A 43 14.66 9.71 -2.19
C VAL A 43 14.98 11.20 -2.22
N LYS A 44 13.99 12.05 -2.53
CA LYS A 44 14.18 13.49 -2.69
C LYS A 44 14.48 14.21 -1.37
N HIS A 45 13.78 13.83 -0.31
CA HIS A 45 13.80 14.51 1.00
C HIS A 45 14.54 13.71 2.06
N LYS A 46 15.23 12.61 1.67
CA LYS A 46 15.97 11.73 2.57
C LYS A 46 15.12 11.17 3.71
N LEU A 47 13.85 10.85 3.43
CA LEU A 47 13.04 10.10 4.38
C LEU A 47 13.59 8.68 4.47
N PHE A 48 13.50 8.07 5.66
CA PHE A 48 13.95 6.70 5.90
C PHE A 48 15.47 6.48 5.71
N GLU A 49 16.31 7.51 5.81
CA GLU A 49 17.75 7.47 5.43
C GLU A 49 18.52 6.28 6.06
N GLY A 50 18.20 5.88 7.30
CA GLY A 50 18.83 4.73 7.97
C GLY A 50 18.36 3.34 7.52
N TYR A 51 17.23 3.22 6.83
CA TYR A 51 16.62 1.92 6.52
C TYR A 51 15.91 1.83 5.16
N LEU A 52 16.00 2.86 4.31
CA LEU A 52 15.36 2.89 2.99
C LEU A 52 15.74 1.68 2.13
N HIS A 53 16.99 1.22 2.22
CA HIS A 53 17.51 0.04 1.51
C HIS A 53 16.75 -1.25 1.85
N ARG A 54 16.14 -1.32 3.03
CA ARG A 54 15.33 -2.44 3.53
C ARG A 54 13.88 -2.37 3.06
N LEU A 55 13.43 -1.23 2.59
CA LEU A 55 12.05 -1.03 2.13
C LEU A 55 11.89 -1.47 0.67
N ARG A 56 10.75 -2.08 0.38
CA ARG A 56 10.25 -2.34 -0.98
C ARG A 56 8.89 -1.70 -1.08
N PHE A 57 8.70 -0.78 -2.01
CA PHE A 57 7.44 -0.05 -2.16
C PHE A 57 6.55 -0.72 -3.21
N ALA A 58 5.26 -0.84 -2.93
CA ALA A 58 4.26 -1.26 -3.91
C ALA A 58 2.92 -0.59 -3.62
N VAL A 59 2.08 -0.49 -4.65
CA VAL A 59 0.70 0.02 -4.53
C VAL A 59 -0.23 -1.18 -4.42
N SER A 60 -1.26 -1.15 -3.58
CA SER A 60 -2.30 -2.20 -3.50
C SER A 60 -2.84 -2.54 -4.90
N VAL A 61 -3.20 -3.82 -5.14
CA VAL A 61 -3.46 -4.32 -6.51
C VAL A 61 -4.58 -3.54 -7.19
N PHE A 62 -5.66 -3.22 -6.47
CA PHE A 62 -6.77 -2.47 -7.02
C PHE A 62 -6.34 -1.03 -7.35
N HIS A 63 -5.66 -0.36 -6.43
CA HIS A 63 -5.23 1.03 -6.58
C HIS A 63 -4.17 1.20 -7.66
N ALA A 64 -3.31 0.19 -7.87
CA ALA A 64 -2.29 0.23 -8.90
C ALA A 64 -2.88 0.48 -10.30
N TYR A 65 -4.06 -0.06 -10.61
CA TYR A 65 -4.73 0.18 -11.89
C TYR A 65 -5.20 1.63 -12.08
N GLY A 66 -5.39 2.38 -11.00
CA GLY A 66 -5.70 3.82 -11.05
C GLY A 66 -4.48 4.70 -11.34
N HIS A 67 -3.27 4.14 -11.36
CA HIS A 67 -2.03 4.87 -11.62
C HIS A 67 -1.61 4.73 -13.08
N ASP A 68 -0.75 5.65 -13.55
CA ASP A 68 -0.18 5.61 -14.89
C ASP A 68 0.59 4.31 -15.16
N TRP A 69 0.68 3.94 -16.44
CA TRP A 69 1.32 2.71 -16.88
C TRP A 69 2.76 2.50 -16.34
N PRO A 70 3.66 3.50 -16.34
CA PRO A 70 4.98 3.35 -15.72
C PRO A 70 4.92 2.98 -14.23
N CYS A 71 3.99 3.55 -13.49
CA CYS A 71 3.78 3.22 -12.08
C CYS A 71 3.31 1.77 -11.92
N GLN A 72 2.38 1.31 -12.77
CA GLN A 72 1.95 -0.07 -12.79
C GLN A 72 3.08 -1.05 -13.12
N LEU A 73 4.05 -0.68 -13.95
CA LEU A 73 5.20 -1.56 -14.24
C LEU A 73 6.10 -1.75 -13.02
N VAL A 74 6.32 -0.69 -12.24
CA VAL A 74 7.33 -0.66 -11.16
C VAL A 74 6.76 -0.99 -9.78
N TYR A 75 5.53 -0.58 -9.48
CA TYR A 75 4.95 -0.66 -8.15
C TYR A 75 3.80 -1.65 -8.02
N HIS A 76 3.36 -2.31 -9.10
CA HIS A 76 2.30 -3.30 -9.01
C HIS A 76 2.81 -4.58 -8.31
N PRO A 77 2.16 -5.08 -7.24
CA PRO A 77 2.65 -6.19 -6.41
C PRO A 77 2.86 -7.48 -7.21
N ARG A 78 2.02 -7.72 -8.23
CA ARG A 78 2.15 -8.89 -9.12
C ARG A 78 3.36 -8.85 -10.07
N LYS A 79 3.95 -7.67 -10.28
CA LYS A 79 5.12 -7.46 -11.14
C LYS A 79 6.39 -7.22 -10.34
N ARG A 80 6.28 -7.07 -9.02
CA ARG A 80 7.38 -6.75 -8.11
C ARG A 80 7.73 -7.93 -7.21
N VAL A 81 8.99 -8.30 -7.21
CA VAL A 81 9.50 -9.37 -6.34
C VAL A 81 9.38 -8.96 -4.87
N GLY A 82 9.00 -9.92 -4.01
CA GLY A 82 8.89 -9.74 -2.56
C GLY A 82 7.45 -9.65 -2.04
N PHE A 83 6.46 -9.39 -2.91
CA PHE A 83 5.05 -9.26 -2.50
C PHE A 83 4.21 -10.53 -2.70
N GLY A 84 4.75 -11.50 -3.45
CA GLY A 84 4.08 -12.77 -3.69
C GLY A 84 2.70 -12.58 -4.32
N LEU A 85 1.66 -13.15 -3.68
CA LEU A 85 0.28 -13.05 -4.15
C LEU A 85 -0.62 -12.13 -3.30
N THR A 86 -0.03 -11.25 -2.50
CA THR A 86 -0.79 -10.26 -1.73
C THR A 86 -1.58 -9.33 -2.65
N ASP A 87 -2.77 -8.92 -2.20
CA ASP A 87 -3.55 -7.86 -2.84
C ASP A 87 -3.31 -6.49 -2.20
N GLY A 88 -2.74 -6.46 -1.00
CA GLY A 88 -2.50 -5.24 -0.24
C GLY A 88 -3.71 -4.70 0.52
N GLU A 89 -4.84 -5.41 0.49
CA GLU A 89 -6.12 -4.96 1.06
C GLU A 89 -6.26 -5.34 2.56
N GLY A 90 -5.14 -5.37 3.30
CA GLY A 90 -5.12 -5.83 4.68
C GLY A 90 -5.73 -4.81 5.64
N CYS A 91 -5.32 -3.55 5.47
CA CYS A 91 -5.75 -2.43 6.30
C CYS A 91 -7.23 -2.12 6.11
N GLU A 92 -7.74 -2.27 4.89
CA GLU A 92 -9.12 -2.01 4.46
C GLU A 92 -10.06 -3.06 5.05
N ARG A 93 -9.66 -4.33 5.03
CA ARG A 93 -10.42 -5.43 5.68
C ARG A 93 -10.48 -5.23 7.18
N PHE A 94 -9.36 -4.86 7.78
CA PHE A 94 -9.30 -4.58 9.20
C PHE A 94 -10.18 -3.37 9.56
N TRP A 95 -10.04 -2.27 8.82
CA TRP A 95 -10.88 -1.08 8.97
C TRP A 95 -12.36 -1.40 8.84
N TYR A 96 -12.75 -2.20 7.84
CA TYR A 96 -14.13 -2.64 7.65
C TYR A 96 -14.66 -3.40 8.88
N SER A 97 -13.84 -4.29 9.46
CA SER A 97 -14.22 -5.07 10.65
C SER A 97 -14.53 -4.18 11.88
N ILE A 98 -13.83 -3.05 12.03
CA ILE A 98 -14.02 -2.10 13.14
C ILE A 98 -14.90 -0.91 12.77
N SER A 99 -15.36 -0.79 11.52
CA SER A 99 -16.12 0.36 11.03
C SER A 99 -17.42 0.61 11.80
N ARG A 100 -18.03 -0.46 12.33
CA ARG A 100 -19.24 -0.38 13.19
C ARG A 100 -19.00 0.34 14.51
N LEU A 101 -17.76 0.50 14.94
CA LEU A 101 -17.40 1.24 16.15
C LEU A 101 -17.41 2.75 15.89
N ILE A 102 -17.34 3.21 14.64
CA ILE A 102 -17.20 4.63 14.30
C ILE A 102 -18.31 5.49 14.93
N PRO A 103 -19.61 5.16 14.83
CA PRO A 103 -20.68 5.98 15.42
C PRO A 103 -20.54 6.08 16.95
N TYR A 104 -20.31 4.94 17.61
CA TYR A 104 -20.12 4.87 19.07
C TYR A 104 -18.90 5.67 19.54
N LEU A 105 -17.76 5.51 18.86
CA LEU A 105 -16.50 6.18 19.20
C LEU A 105 -16.47 7.67 18.85
N ARG A 106 -17.40 8.16 18.04
CA ARG A 106 -17.60 9.61 17.81
C ARG A 106 -18.33 10.26 18.98
N VAL A 107 -19.32 9.58 19.57
CA VAL A 107 -20.02 10.06 20.77
C VAL A 107 -19.14 9.95 22.01
N ALA A 108 -18.40 8.85 22.14
CA ALA A 108 -17.42 8.66 23.20
C ALA A 108 -16.11 9.45 22.98
N GLY A 109 -15.91 10.07 21.82
CA GLY A 109 -14.69 10.77 21.44
C GLY A 109 -14.92 12.27 21.31
N VAL A 110 -15.18 12.94 22.44
CA VAL A 110 -15.20 14.41 22.57
C VAL A 110 -16.02 15.12 21.49
N GLY A 111 -17.34 15.15 21.66
CA GLY A 111 -18.26 15.94 20.86
C GLY A 111 -19.15 16.85 21.71
N GLY A 112 -18.77 18.14 21.83
CA GLY A 112 -19.75 19.23 21.77
C GLY A 112 -20.28 19.92 23.03
N LEU A 113 -19.87 19.61 24.26
CA LEU A 113 -20.34 20.39 25.43
C LEU A 113 -19.21 20.82 26.38
N HIS A 114 -18.78 22.07 26.19
CA HIS A 114 -17.64 22.75 26.81
C HIS A 114 -17.72 23.06 28.32
N ILE A 115 -18.61 22.42 29.11
CA ILE A 115 -18.96 22.95 30.44
C ILE A 115 -18.68 21.99 31.64
N VAL A 116 -18.27 20.72 31.44
CA VAL A 116 -17.86 19.86 32.57
C VAL A 116 -16.48 19.24 32.32
N ARG A 117 -15.46 19.92 32.86
CA ARG A 117 -14.06 19.90 32.39
C ARG A 117 -13.22 18.84 33.13
N CYS A 118 -12.43 18.09 32.35
CA CYS A 118 -11.25 17.28 32.73
C CYS A 118 -11.45 15.77 32.98
N LEU A 119 -12.28 15.33 33.94
CA LEU A 119 -12.38 13.89 34.30
C LEU A 119 -13.13 13.05 33.27
N LEU A 120 -14.26 13.55 32.75
CA LEU A 120 -15.09 12.82 31.78
C LEU A 120 -14.41 12.69 30.41
N THR A 121 -13.66 13.71 30.00
CA THR A 121 -12.86 13.69 28.76
C THR A 121 -11.70 12.69 28.83
N HIS A 122 -11.07 12.53 30.00
CA HIS A 122 -10.05 11.49 30.21
C HIS A 122 -10.67 10.09 30.12
N LEU A 123 -11.77 9.84 30.85
CA LEU A 123 -12.43 8.53 30.82
C LEU A 123 -12.91 8.14 29.41
N GLN A 124 -13.45 9.09 28.66
CA GLN A 124 -13.88 8.94 27.27
C GLN A 124 -12.72 8.59 26.32
N PHE A 125 -11.57 9.25 26.47
CA PHE A 125 -10.36 8.92 25.75
C PHE A 125 -9.88 7.49 26.06
N TYR A 126 -9.82 7.10 27.33
CA TYR A 126 -9.42 5.75 27.73
C TYR A 126 -10.42 4.70 27.26
N LEU A 127 -11.72 5.00 27.25
CA LEU A 127 -12.76 4.10 26.74
C LEU A 127 -12.55 3.81 25.25
N ARG A 128 -12.31 4.85 24.44
CA ARG A 128 -12.00 4.68 23.02
C ARG A 128 -10.76 3.81 22.80
N GLN A 129 -9.68 4.09 23.52
CA GLN A 129 -8.44 3.31 23.44
C GLN A 129 -8.67 1.86 23.87
N TYR A 130 -9.38 1.64 24.98
CA TYR A 130 -9.72 0.31 25.48
C TYR A 130 -10.56 -0.48 24.48
N THR A 131 -11.61 0.13 23.92
CA THR A 131 -12.48 -0.53 22.93
C THR A 131 -11.69 -0.91 21.69
N LEU A 132 -10.86 0.00 21.15
CA LEU A 132 -10.01 -0.31 20.00
C LEU A 132 -9.04 -1.43 20.36
N ASN A 133 -8.24 -1.30 21.42
CA ASN A 133 -7.26 -2.32 21.82
C ASN A 133 -7.89 -3.70 22.05
N SER A 134 -9.09 -3.75 22.63
CA SER A 134 -9.84 -5.00 22.82
C SER A 134 -10.19 -5.66 21.48
N GLN A 135 -10.61 -4.87 20.49
CA GLN A 135 -10.94 -5.36 19.15
C GLN A 135 -9.69 -5.79 18.38
N PHE A 136 -8.57 -5.07 18.51
CA PHE A 136 -7.28 -5.46 17.95
C PHE A 136 -6.78 -6.78 18.55
N ASN A 137 -6.88 -6.93 19.88
CA ASN A 137 -6.50 -8.16 20.58
C ASN A 137 -7.37 -9.33 20.14
N TYR A 138 -8.69 -9.15 20.10
CA TYR A 138 -9.61 -10.17 19.62
C TYR A 138 -9.31 -10.59 18.17
N ALA A 139 -9.15 -9.62 17.27
CA ALA A 139 -8.82 -9.88 15.88
C ALA A 139 -7.49 -10.63 15.72
N THR A 140 -6.49 -10.28 16.53
CA THR A 140 -5.19 -10.96 16.56
C THR A 140 -5.33 -12.40 17.02
N MET A 141 -6.03 -12.65 18.14
CA MET A 141 -6.25 -14.01 18.66
C MET A 141 -6.98 -14.88 17.64
N ASN A 142 -8.08 -14.38 17.06
CA ASN A 142 -8.84 -15.09 16.04
C ASN A 142 -7.99 -15.36 14.77
N SER A 143 -7.12 -14.42 14.39
CA SER A 143 -6.21 -14.60 13.25
C SER A 143 -5.16 -15.68 13.52
N LEU A 144 -4.62 -15.74 14.74
CA LEU A 144 -3.66 -16.76 15.15
C LEU A 144 -4.29 -18.15 15.24
N GLU A 145 -5.49 -18.25 15.82
CA GLU A 145 -6.25 -19.50 15.88
C GLU A 145 -6.55 -20.05 14.47
N GLY A 146 -6.93 -19.16 13.55
CA GLY A 146 -7.20 -19.50 12.14
C GLY A 146 -5.96 -19.61 11.25
N ALA A 147 -4.75 -19.38 11.77
CA ALA A 147 -3.55 -19.19 10.94
C ALA A 147 -3.21 -20.43 10.10
N ALA A 148 -3.26 -21.63 10.69
CA ALA A 148 -2.95 -22.86 9.98
C ALA A 148 -3.92 -23.11 8.80
N ALA A 149 -5.22 -22.94 9.05
CA ALA A 149 -6.24 -23.08 8.01
C ALA A 149 -6.06 -22.01 6.91
N TRP A 150 -5.71 -20.76 7.30
CA TRP A 150 -5.41 -19.70 6.35
C TRP A 150 -4.19 -20.03 5.48
N ILE A 151 -3.08 -20.50 6.07
CA ILE A 151 -1.88 -20.90 5.33
C ILE A 151 -2.21 -22.05 4.36
N ALA A 152 -2.98 -23.05 4.79
CA ALA A 152 -3.39 -24.16 3.94
C ALA A 152 -4.19 -23.68 2.72
N ARG A 153 -5.16 -22.77 2.92
CA ARG A 153 -5.91 -22.14 1.82
C ARG A 153 -5.00 -21.36 0.88
N LYS A 154 -4.10 -20.52 1.42
CA LYS A 154 -3.15 -19.73 0.61
C LYS A 154 -2.20 -20.63 -0.19
N ARG A 155 -1.76 -21.75 0.36
CA ARG A 155 -0.97 -22.76 -0.35
C ARG A 155 -1.75 -23.37 -1.52
N GLY A 156 -3.03 -23.66 -1.34
CA GLY A 156 -3.91 -24.12 -2.41
C GLY A 156 -4.01 -23.11 -3.56
N LEU A 157 -4.26 -21.83 -3.23
CA LEU A 157 -4.32 -20.73 -4.20
C LEU A 157 -2.99 -20.53 -4.94
N LEU A 158 -1.87 -20.62 -4.23
CA LEU A 158 -0.54 -20.53 -4.83
C LEU A 158 -0.30 -21.66 -5.84
N ARG A 159 -0.65 -22.90 -5.49
CA ARG A 159 -0.53 -24.05 -6.40
C ARG A 159 -1.43 -23.91 -7.63
N ALA A 160 -2.65 -23.41 -7.46
CA ALA A 160 -3.54 -23.12 -8.58
C ALA A 160 -2.91 -22.09 -9.52
N LYS A 161 -2.45 -20.95 -8.98
CA LYS A 161 -1.80 -19.92 -9.77
C LYS A 161 -0.54 -20.41 -10.48
N GLN A 162 0.24 -21.27 -9.81
CA GLN A 162 1.42 -21.88 -10.40
C GLN A 162 1.07 -22.77 -11.60
N ARG A 163 0.00 -23.57 -11.52
CA ARG A 163 -0.49 -24.37 -12.66
C ARG A 163 -0.92 -23.48 -13.81
N ASP A 164 -1.72 -22.46 -13.55
CA ASP A 164 -2.19 -21.54 -14.59
C ASP A 164 -1.00 -20.85 -15.29
N SER A 165 -0.02 -20.39 -14.53
CA SER A 165 1.19 -19.80 -15.08
C SER A 165 2.04 -20.80 -15.86
N GLN A 166 2.10 -22.08 -15.46
CA GLN A 166 2.79 -23.11 -16.21
C GLN A 166 2.09 -23.39 -17.55
N THR A 167 0.76 -23.49 -17.56
CA THR A 167 -0.03 -23.63 -18.79
C THR A 167 0.27 -22.49 -19.78
N GLN A 168 0.29 -21.25 -19.31
CA GLN A 168 0.64 -20.09 -20.15
C GLN A 168 2.05 -20.17 -20.73
N LEU A 169 3.01 -20.70 -19.97
CA LEU A 169 4.37 -20.93 -20.46
C LEU A 169 4.40 -22.05 -21.50
N ASP A 170 3.66 -23.13 -21.27
CA ASP A 170 3.62 -24.27 -22.20
C ASP A 170 2.96 -23.88 -23.53
N GLU A 171 1.93 -23.04 -23.51
CA GLU A 171 1.28 -22.44 -24.69
C GLU A 171 2.24 -21.58 -25.52
N CYS A 172 3.27 -20.99 -24.89
CA CYS A 172 4.33 -20.25 -25.57
C CYS A 172 5.38 -21.17 -26.25
N GLY A 173 5.19 -22.49 -26.22
CA GLY A 173 6.04 -23.48 -26.89
C GLY A 173 7.50 -23.41 -26.45
N ASN A 174 8.43 -23.46 -27.41
CA ASN A 174 9.88 -23.45 -27.13
C ASN A 174 10.37 -22.16 -26.47
N ILE A 175 9.65 -21.03 -26.64
CA ILE A 175 9.99 -19.76 -26.00
C ILE A 175 9.67 -19.81 -24.50
N GLY A 176 8.53 -20.38 -24.14
CA GLY A 176 8.10 -20.56 -22.75
C GLY A 176 9.08 -21.35 -21.88
N LYS A 177 9.79 -22.31 -22.51
CA LYS A 177 10.83 -23.13 -21.88
C LYS A 177 12.15 -22.37 -21.64
N ARG A 178 12.27 -21.10 -22.04
CA ARG A 178 13.49 -20.29 -21.93
C ARG A 178 13.31 -19.16 -20.89
N PRO A 179 13.31 -19.46 -19.58
CA PRO A 179 13.01 -18.46 -18.54
C PRO A 179 14.01 -17.31 -18.51
N LYS A 180 15.30 -17.55 -18.82
CA LYS A 180 16.32 -16.48 -18.93
C LYS A 180 15.99 -15.49 -20.04
N PHE A 181 15.54 -16.00 -21.20
CA PHE A 181 15.14 -15.18 -22.34
C PHE A 181 13.90 -14.34 -21.98
N LEU A 182 12.86 -14.96 -21.40
CA LEU A 182 11.64 -14.25 -21.00
C LEU A 182 11.92 -13.12 -19.99
N ARG A 183 12.77 -13.37 -18.99
CA ARG A 183 13.16 -12.34 -18.01
C ARG A 183 13.90 -11.19 -18.67
N GLU A 184 14.76 -11.46 -19.65
CA GLU A 184 15.47 -10.42 -20.38
C GLU A 184 14.53 -9.62 -21.27
N GLN A 185 13.60 -10.27 -21.99
CA GLN A 185 12.58 -9.59 -22.78
C GLN A 185 11.70 -8.69 -21.91
N TRP A 186 11.28 -9.19 -20.73
CA TRP A 186 10.54 -8.39 -19.76
C TRP A 186 11.33 -7.16 -19.29
N ARG A 187 12.62 -7.31 -19.00
CA ARG A 187 13.50 -6.20 -18.61
C ARG A 187 13.62 -5.16 -19.73
N LEU A 188 13.82 -5.59 -20.97
CA LEU A 188 13.88 -4.72 -22.14
C LEU A 188 12.56 -3.98 -22.38
N GLN A 189 11.43 -4.68 -22.23
CA GLN A 189 10.11 -4.08 -22.35
C GLN A 189 9.88 -2.99 -21.29
N ILE A 190 10.19 -3.26 -20.02
CA ILE A 190 10.12 -2.24 -18.96
C ILE A 190 11.01 -1.06 -19.34
N ALA A 191 12.27 -1.31 -19.71
CA ALA A 191 13.21 -0.24 -20.03
C ALA A 191 12.70 0.66 -21.18
N HIS A 192 12.07 0.07 -22.20
CA HIS A 192 11.46 0.81 -23.29
C HIS A 192 10.21 1.60 -22.86
N GLN A 193 9.31 0.97 -22.11
CA GLN A 193 8.04 1.58 -21.68
C GLN A 193 8.20 2.63 -20.56
N MET A 194 9.35 2.64 -19.89
CA MET A 194 9.72 3.64 -18.89
C MET A 194 10.42 4.86 -19.51
N GLN A 195 10.70 4.87 -20.81
CA GLN A 195 11.25 6.05 -21.48
C GLN A 195 10.22 7.18 -21.44
N GLU A 196 10.67 8.39 -21.11
CA GLU A 196 9.82 9.57 -21.20
C GLU A 196 9.31 9.70 -22.64
N ALA A 197 8.00 9.90 -22.80
CA ALA A 197 7.46 10.25 -24.10
C ALA A 197 8.18 11.52 -24.61
N PRO A 198 8.56 11.60 -25.90
CA PRO A 198 9.21 12.78 -26.42
C PRO A 198 8.35 14.00 -26.09
N ARG A 199 8.92 14.93 -25.30
CA ARG A 199 8.25 16.20 -24.96
C ARG A 199 7.77 16.81 -26.26
N LYS A 200 6.46 16.97 -26.43
CA LYS A 200 5.93 17.82 -27.49
C LYS A 200 6.54 19.19 -27.27
N SER A 201 7.44 19.61 -28.15
CA SER A 201 7.95 20.98 -28.16
C SER A 201 6.74 21.90 -28.15
N GLN A 202 6.63 22.80 -27.17
CA GLN A 202 5.66 23.88 -27.22
C GLN A 202 5.94 24.70 -28.49
N ARG A 203 5.23 24.40 -29.57
CA ARG A 203 5.14 25.24 -30.76
C ARG A 203 3.76 25.87 -30.77
N GLY A 204 3.74 27.17 -30.50
CA GLY A 204 2.71 28.10 -30.96
C GLY A 204 1.41 28.12 -30.15
N GLN A 205 1.41 28.81 -29.01
CA GLN A 205 0.23 29.59 -28.61
C GLN A 205 0.53 31.06 -28.91
N THR A 206 0.43 31.42 -30.19
CA THR A 206 0.18 32.80 -30.61
C THR A 206 -1.32 33.02 -30.65
N GLY A 207 -1.82 33.87 -29.75
CA GLY A 207 -3.01 34.70 -29.92
C GLY A 207 -4.38 34.03 -29.83
N ALA A 208 -5.07 34.23 -28.70
CA ALA A 208 -6.51 34.52 -28.70
C ALA A 208 -6.91 35.12 -27.33
N VAL A 209 -6.91 36.46 -27.29
CA VAL A 209 -7.88 37.35 -26.66
C VAL A 209 -8.64 36.84 -25.42
N LEU A 210 -8.30 37.44 -24.29
CA LEU A 210 -9.16 37.60 -23.12
C LEU A 210 -10.43 38.37 -23.51
N THR A 211 -11.61 37.76 -23.33
CA THR A 211 -12.81 38.53 -22.97
C THR A 211 -13.49 37.91 -21.76
N SER A 212 -13.67 38.77 -20.77
CA SER A 212 -14.45 38.60 -19.56
C SER A 212 -15.92 38.30 -19.83
N ARG A 213 -16.52 37.39 -19.07
CA ARG A 213 -17.70 37.64 -18.23
C ARG A 213 -17.89 36.51 -17.24
#